data_AF-A0A378UY04-F1
#
_entry.id   AF-A0A378UY04-F1
#
_cell.length_a   1.000
_cell.length_b   1.000
_cell.length_c   1.000
_cell.angle_alpha   90.00
_cell.angle_beta   90.00
_cell.angle_gamma   90.00
#
_symmetry.space_group_name_H-M   'P 1'
#
loop_
_entity.id
_entity.type
_entity.pdbx_description
1 polymer ?
#
loop_
_entity_poly.entity_id
_entity_poly.type
_entity_poly.pdbx_seq_one_letter_code
_entity_poly.pdbx_strand_id
1 'polypeptide(L)'
;MQEGDASGAPSHEFMDITNRLIQKLGIWWSPQAYSQLPVIVPWCVRDRSCRYDHGPESWGAPRNDGYLRDDNSIIKKLPLTCVVSAPPDHPYRDRKPWRGFTACHIWRDMPDGTLAGADPWLYSFMPNLIWLPSWLSPLTDRQSSEVQRTLQRTSMALFREAKVPSQLQPYAEYGWSKLHEPPPGYVLPVDRLAMFDPHEKFFRNRINYLDKMVAGTQAVLTCGSLPAKLICSRYTVGLPQLDRAAIFEFGTAMKDYRNAVVNASSARHRHDPPGVAKEGLKVVRP
;
A
#
# COMPACT_ATOMS: atom_id res chain seq x y z
N MET A 1 32.00 -24.33 21.56
CA MET A 1 31.75 -23.89 20.18
C MET A 1 30.37 -23.26 20.14
N GLN A 2 30.32 -21.98 20.46
CA GLN A 2 29.21 -21.07 20.18
C GLN A 2 29.65 -20.32 18.92
N GLU A 3 28.95 -20.52 17.80
CA GLU A 3 29.06 -19.62 16.65
C GLU A 3 27.70 -18.95 16.49
N GLY A 4 27.69 -17.63 16.68
CA GLY A 4 26.50 -16.82 16.48
C GLY A 4 26.34 -15.76 17.55
N ASP A 5 27.17 -14.72 17.52
CA ASP A 5 26.68 -13.33 17.47
C ASP A 5 27.87 -12.35 17.47
N ALA A 6 28.21 -11.84 16.28
CA ALA A 6 29.04 -10.65 16.14
C ALA A 6 28.85 -10.07 14.73
N SER A 7 27.61 -9.76 14.33
CA SER A 7 27.45 -8.93 13.13
C SER A 7 27.81 -7.49 13.51
N GLY A 8 29.06 -7.09 13.23
CA GLY A 8 29.48 -5.70 13.31
C GLY A 8 28.58 -4.80 12.46
N ALA A 9 28.52 -3.51 12.83
CA ALA A 9 27.81 -2.52 12.03
C ALA A 9 28.29 -2.57 10.56
N PRO A 10 27.39 -2.49 9.57
CA PRO A 10 27.81 -2.45 8.17
C PRO A 10 28.78 -1.29 7.96
N SER A 11 29.77 -1.48 7.08
CA SER A 11 30.73 -0.42 6.79
C SER A 11 30.00 0.82 6.27
N HIS A 12 30.55 2.00 6.57
CA HIS A 12 29.99 3.27 6.11
C HIS A 12 29.85 3.32 4.59
N GLU A 13 30.82 2.77 3.86
CA GLU A 13 30.79 2.67 2.39
C GLU A 13 29.64 1.80 1.88
N PHE A 14 29.40 0.64 2.50
CA PHE A 14 28.27 -0.22 2.14
C PHE A 14 26.94 0.50 2.33
N MET A 15 26.79 1.22 3.43
CA MET A 15 25.58 1.99 3.70
C MET A 15 25.39 3.16 2.75
N ASP A 16 26.45 3.90 2.42
CA ASP A 16 26.37 5.00 1.44
C ASP A 16 25.94 4.50 0.06
N ILE A 17 26.54 3.42 -0.44
CA ILE A 17 26.16 2.80 -1.72
C ILE A 17 24.70 2.31 -1.66
N THR A 18 24.32 1.60 -0.61
CA THR A 18 22.96 1.07 -0.44
C THR A 18 21.92 2.19 -0.42
N ASN A 19 22.17 3.26 0.33
CA ASN A 19 21.27 4.40 0.42
C ASN A 19 21.13 5.12 -0.94
N ARG A 20 22.23 5.31 -1.67
CA ARG A 20 22.20 5.88 -3.03
C ARG A 20 21.42 5.01 -4.01
N LEU A 21 21.58 3.68 -3.94
CA LEU A 21 20.83 2.74 -4.79
C LEU A 21 19.34 2.79 -4.48
N ILE A 22 18.96 2.77 -3.19
CA ILE A 22 17.56 2.88 -2.77
C ILE A 22 16.96 4.22 -3.20
N GLN A 23 17.69 5.33 -3.02
CA GLN A 23 17.24 6.65 -3.43
C GLN A 23 17.00 6.74 -4.94
N LYS A 24 17.90 6.15 -5.74
CA LYS A 24 17.89 6.28 -7.21
C LYS A 24 17.01 5.26 -7.91
N LEU A 25 16.68 4.15 -7.25
CA LEU A 25 15.95 3.03 -7.85
C LEU A 25 14.65 2.68 -7.14
N GLY A 26 14.50 3.07 -5.87
CA GLY A 26 13.28 2.85 -5.12
C GLY A 26 12.17 3.81 -5.54
N ILE A 27 10.95 3.29 -5.57
CA ILE A 27 9.77 4.07 -5.96
C ILE A 27 8.72 3.93 -4.86
N TRP A 28 8.25 5.07 -4.39
CA TRP A 28 7.29 5.20 -3.29
C TRP A 28 5.91 5.58 -3.83
N TRP A 29 4.88 5.56 -3.00
CA TRP A 29 3.64 6.29 -3.33
C TRP A 29 3.84 7.79 -3.08
N SER A 30 3.14 8.66 -3.81
CA SER A 30 3.20 10.09 -3.47
C SER A 30 2.39 10.43 -2.21
N PRO A 31 2.81 11.43 -1.41
CA PRO A 31 2.02 11.94 -0.29
C PRO A 31 0.63 12.43 -0.72
N GLN A 32 0.52 12.95 -1.95
CA GLN A 32 -0.77 13.31 -2.53
C GLN A 32 -1.67 12.09 -2.73
N ALA A 33 -1.15 10.96 -3.20
CA ALA A 33 -1.92 9.72 -3.31
C ALA A 33 -2.37 9.21 -1.93
N TYR A 34 -1.47 9.27 -0.94
CA TYR A 34 -1.76 8.90 0.45
C TYR A 34 -2.91 9.72 1.04
N SER A 35 -2.92 11.04 0.81
CA SER A 35 -4.02 11.93 1.25
C SER A 35 -5.39 11.59 0.62
N GLN A 36 -5.41 10.85 -0.50
CA GLN A 36 -6.63 10.47 -1.18
C GLN A 36 -7.13 9.09 -0.77
N LEU A 37 -6.20 8.17 -0.50
CA LEU A 37 -6.51 6.78 -0.18
C LEU A 37 -5.36 6.16 0.64
N PRO A 38 -5.34 6.32 1.98
CA PRO A 38 -4.25 5.82 2.83
C PRO A 38 -3.99 4.32 2.70
N VAL A 39 -5.05 3.52 2.58
CA VAL A 39 -5.04 2.06 2.42
C VAL A 39 -5.67 1.69 1.08
N ILE A 40 -4.91 1.04 0.20
CA ILE A 40 -5.30 0.87 -1.21
C ILE A 40 -6.29 -0.28 -1.43
N VAL A 41 -6.09 -1.40 -0.73
CA VAL A 41 -6.88 -2.63 -0.81
C VAL A 41 -7.19 -3.17 0.59
N PRO A 42 -8.00 -2.44 1.39
CA PRO A 42 -8.29 -2.79 2.79
C PRO A 42 -9.08 -4.10 2.94
N TRP A 43 -9.56 -4.70 1.86
CA TRP A 43 -10.25 -6.00 1.87
C TRP A 43 -9.30 -7.20 1.72
N CYS A 44 -7.98 -6.98 1.72
CA CYS A 44 -6.98 -8.02 1.53
C CYS A 44 -6.06 -8.11 2.75
N VAL A 45 -5.59 -9.33 3.03
CA VAL A 45 -4.54 -9.60 4.01
C VAL A 45 -3.45 -10.45 3.37
N ARG A 46 -2.22 -10.26 3.82
CA ARG A 46 -1.12 -11.15 3.49
C ARG A 46 -1.24 -12.42 4.32
N ASP A 47 -1.35 -13.56 3.65
CA ASP A 47 -1.33 -14.86 4.29
C ASP A 47 -0.41 -15.78 3.49
N ARG A 48 0.77 -16.11 4.04
CA ARG A 48 1.69 -17.06 3.39
C ARG A 48 1.20 -18.50 3.49
N SER A 49 0.39 -18.84 4.51
CA SER A 49 -0.13 -20.19 4.70
C SER A 49 -1.13 -20.61 3.62
N CYS A 50 -1.61 -19.66 2.82
CA CYS A 50 -2.62 -19.94 1.80
C CYS A 50 -2.08 -20.58 0.51
N ARG A 51 -0.76 -20.79 0.39
CA ARG A 51 -0.11 -21.39 -0.78
C ARG A 51 0.22 -22.87 -0.55
N TYR A 52 0.29 -23.64 -1.65
CA TYR A 52 0.55 -25.09 -1.63
C TYR A 52 1.80 -25.51 -0.84
N ASP A 53 2.83 -24.68 -0.84
CA ASP A 53 4.10 -24.89 -0.13
C ASP A 53 3.97 -24.77 1.40
N HIS A 54 2.84 -24.27 1.89
CA HIS A 54 2.57 -24.04 3.31
C HIS A 54 1.24 -24.65 3.80
N GLY A 55 0.45 -25.29 2.92
CA GLY A 55 -0.82 -25.92 3.28
C GLY A 55 -1.76 -26.13 2.08
N PRO A 56 -3.04 -26.47 2.32
CA PRO A 56 -4.04 -26.50 1.25
C PRO A 56 -4.17 -25.14 0.56
N GLU A 57 -4.05 -25.13 -0.76
CA GLU A 57 -4.13 -23.92 -1.58
C GLU A 57 -5.46 -23.19 -1.39
N SER A 58 -5.36 -22.04 -0.72
CA SER A 58 -6.46 -21.17 -0.33
C SER A 58 -6.18 -19.72 -0.71
N TRP A 59 -5.21 -19.45 -1.59
CA TRP A 59 -4.97 -18.11 -2.13
C TRP A 59 -6.22 -17.54 -2.80
N GLY A 60 -6.61 -16.33 -2.43
CA GLY A 60 -7.86 -15.74 -2.89
C GLY A 60 -9.13 -16.39 -2.31
N ALA A 61 -9.04 -17.28 -1.31
CA ALA A 61 -10.17 -17.61 -0.44
C ALA A 61 -10.36 -16.50 0.61
N PRO A 62 -11.55 -16.39 1.23
CA PRO A 62 -11.68 -15.53 2.40
C PRO A 62 -10.97 -16.15 3.61
N ARG A 63 -10.52 -15.29 4.53
CA ARG A 63 -10.22 -15.63 5.92
C ARG A 63 -11.52 -15.65 6.72
N ASN A 64 -11.50 -16.23 7.92
CA ASN A 64 -12.70 -16.44 8.74
C ASN A 64 -13.41 -15.13 9.12
N ASP A 65 -12.72 -14.00 9.04
CA ASP A 65 -13.20 -12.64 9.28
C ASP A 65 -13.53 -11.88 7.97
N GLY A 66 -13.68 -12.59 6.85
CA GLY A 66 -14.12 -12.03 5.57
C GLY A 66 -13.02 -11.50 4.65
N TYR A 67 -11.81 -11.19 5.13
CA TYR A 67 -10.77 -10.60 4.28
C TYR A 67 -10.21 -11.60 3.24
N LEU A 68 -9.87 -11.11 2.05
CA LEU A 68 -9.25 -11.92 0.99
C LEU A 68 -7.80 -12.27 1.33
N ARG A 69 -7.46 -13.56 1.34
CA ARG A 69 -6.08 -14.03 1.50
C ARG A 69 -5.28 -13.79 0.23
N ASP A 70 -4.15 -13.10 0.32
CA ASP A 70 -3.23 -12.84 -0.79
C ASP A 70 -1.77 -13.08 -0.38
N ASP A 71 -0.92 -13.45 -1.33
CA ASP A 71 0.51 -13.70 -1.13
C ASP A 71 1.38 -12.55 -1.66
N ASN A 72 0.89 -11.32 -1.53
CA ASN A 72 1.50 -10.11 -2.08
C ASN A 72 1.25 -9.89 -3.59
N SER A 73 0.46 -10.73 -4.26
CA SER A 73 0.23 -10.63 -5.71
C SER A 73 -0.56 -9.39 -6.12
N ILE A 74 -1.48 -8.93 -5.28
CA ILE A 74 -2.33 -7.77 -5.55
C ILE A 74 -1.49 -6.50 -5.45
N ILE A 75 -0.74 -6.33 -4.34
CA ILE A 75 0.03 -5.10 -4.16
C ILE A 75 1.10 -4.95 -5.25
N LYS A 76 1.76 -6.04 -5.65
CA LYS A 76 2.76 -6.03 -6.74
C LYS A 76 2.22 -5.42 -8.04
N LYS A 77 0.91 -5.51 -8.29
CA LYS A 77 0.26 -5.05 -9.52
C LYS A 77 -0.32 -3.64 -9.42
N LEU A 78 -0.47 -3.07 -8.22
CA LEU A 78 -1.07 -1.74 -8.02
C LEU A 78 -0.40 -0.64 -8.86
N PRO A 79 0.94 -0.49 -8.88
CA PRO A 79 1.57 0.64 -9.56
C PRO A 79 1.66 0.46 -11.09
N LEU A 80 1.26 -0.69 -11.67
CA LEU A 80 1.41 -0.95 -13.11
C LEU A 80 0.65 0.05 -14.00
N THR A 81 -0.34 0.73 -13.45
CA THR A 81 -1.12 1.75 -14.15
C THR A 81 -0.60 3.17 -13.92
N CYS A 82 0.39 3.36 -13.04
CA CYS A 82 0.91 4.66 -12.65
C CYS A 82 2.15 5.03 -13.49
N VAL A 83 2.32 6.32 -13.75
CA VAL A 83 3.57 6.88 -14.26
C VAL A 83 4.43 7.29 -13.06
N VAL A 84 5.74 7.17 -13.19
CA VAL A 84 6.68 7.59 -12.16
C VAL A 84 7.04 9.05 -12.33
N SER A 85 6.76 9.85 -11.31
CA SER A 85 7.27 11.21 -11.16
C SER A 85 8.59 11.16 -10.41
N ALA A 86 9.61 11.83 -10.93
CA ALA A 86 10.95 11.81 -10.35
C ALA A 86 11.80 12.98 -10.88
N PRO A 87 12.94 13.29 -10.24
CA PRO A 87 13.91 14.27 -10.75
C PRO A 87 14.37 14.00 -12.19
N PRO A 88 14.85 15.02 -12.93
CA PRO A 88 15.18 14.88 -14.35
C PRO A 88 16.20 13.80 -14.72
N ASP A 89 17.13 13.50 -13.82
CA ASP A 89 18.18 12.52 -13.99
C ASP A 89 17.78 11.11 -13.53
N HIS A 90 16.54 10.91 -13.05
CA HIS A 90 16.08 9.65 -12.50
C HIS A 90 15.75 8.61 -13.60
N PRO A 91 16.25 7.37 -13.52
CA PRO A 91 16.15 6.38 -14.62
C PRO A 91 14.72 5.95 -14.95
N TYR A 92 13.80 6.13 -14.01
CA TYR A 92 12.40 5.75 -14.17
C TYR A 92 11.45 6.93 -14.43
N ARG A 93 11.95 8.17 -14.50
CA ARG A 93 11.10 9.35 -14.73
C ARG A 93 10.25 9.18 -15.99
N ASP A 94 8.96 9.49 -15.89
CA ASP A 94 7.96 9.43 -16.97
C ASP A 94 7.79 8.03 -17.59
N ARG A 95 8.33 6.99 -16.94
CA ARG A 95 8.18 5.59 -17.34
C ARG A 95 7.15 4.93 -16.43
N LYS A 96 6.51 3.88 -16.96
CA LYS A 96 5.82 2.91 -16.11
C LYS A 96 6.88 1.97 -15.53
N PRO A 97 6.84 1.57 -14.25
CA PRO A 97 7.71 0.51 -13.77
C PRO A 97 7.32 -0.82 -14.46
N TRP A 98 8.27 -1.61 -14.95
CA TRP A 98 7.95 -2.96 -15.43
C TRP A 98 9.08 -3.95 -15.21
N ARG A 99 8.71 -5.13 -14.70
CA ARG A 99 9.54 -6.32 -14.41
C ARG A 99 10.73 -6.07 -13.45
N GLY A 100 11.07 -7.07 -12.65
CA GLY A 100 12.23 -7.00 -11.75
C GLY A 100 12.10 -6.04 -10.57
N PHE A 101 10.88 -5.67 -10.17
CA PHE A 101 10.60 -4.94 -8.94
C PHE A 101 9.82 -5.81 -7.94
N THR A 102 10.13 -5.63 -6.66
CA THR A 102 9.48 -6.25 -5.53
C THR A 102 8.75 -5.19 -4.71
N ALA A 103 7.48 -5.42 -4.40
CA ALA A 103 6.76 -4.65 -3.39
C ALA A 103 7.23 -5.09 -1.99
N CYS A 104 7.85 -4.18 -1.26
CA CYS A 104 8.38 -4.40 0.08
C CYS A 104 7.50 -3.72 1.13
N HIS A 105 7.18 -4.45 2.20
CA HIS A 105 6.67 -3.87 3.43
C HIS A 105 7.85 -3.32 4.25
N ILE A 106 7.80 -2.04 4.60
CA ILE A 106 8.89 -1.36 5.32
C ILE A 106 8.92 -1.83 6.79
N TRP A 107 7.77 -1.82 7.44
CA TRP A 107 7.49 -2.53 8.69
C TRP A 107 6.88 -3.88 8.34
N ARG A 108 7.67 -4.94 8.52
CA ARG A 108 7.23 -6.32 8.25
C ARG A 108 6.73 -7.00 9.52
N ASP A 109 7.47 -6.86 10.61
CA ASP A 109 7.11 -7.45 11.90
C ASP A 109 6.61 -6.36 12.84
N MET A 110 5.57 -6.71 13.58
CA MET A 110 4.98 -5.89 14.61
C MET A 110 5.64 -6.18 15.96
N PRO A 111 5.57 -5.27 16.95
CA PRO A 111 6.16 -5.49 18.27
C PRO A 111 5.66 -6.75 18.99
N ASP A 112 4.45 -7.20 18.67
CA ASP A 112 3.84 -8.42 19.22
C ASP A 112 4.24 -9.71 18.47
N GLY A 113 5.14 -9.62 17.49
CA GLY A 113 5.61 -10.73 16.68
C GLY A 113 4.69 -11.10 15.51
N THR A 114 3.57 -10.40 15.33
CA THR A 114 2.70 -10.60 14.17
C THR A 114 3.28 -9.94 12.91
N LEU A 115 2.82 -10.37 11.73
CA LEU A 115 3.19 -9.72 10.48
C LEU A 115 2.29 -8.52 10.22
N ALA A 116 2.88 -7.36 9.92
CA ALA A 116 2.13 -6.17 9.53
C ALA A 116 1.19 -6.46 8.35
N GLY A 117 1.65 -7.27 7.38
CA GLY A 117 0.84 -7.66 6.23
C GLY A 117 -0.43 -8.47 6.58
N ALA A 118 -0.50 -9.10 7.75
CA ALA A 118 -1.68 -9.86 8.20
C ALA A 118 -2.80 -8.96 8.75
N ASP A 119 -2.48 -7.70 9.08
CA ASP A 119 -3.44 -6.64 9.36
C ASP A 119 -3.93 -6.04 8.03
N PRO A 120 -5.24 -6.05 7.74
CA PRO A 120 -5.79 -5.57 6.47
C PRO A 120 -5.53 -4.09 6.21
N TRP A 121 -5.42 -3.29 7.27
CA TRP A 121 -5.19 -1.85 7.18
C TRP A 121 -3.70 -1.53 6.98
N LEU A 122 -2.79 -2.41 7.36
CA LEU A 122 -1.35 -2.27 7.13
C LEU A 122 -0.86 -2.95 5.85
N TYR A 123 -1.57 -3.98 5.37
CA TYR A 123 -1.21 -4.75 4.18
C TYR A 123 -0.96 -3.87 2.95
N SER A 124 -1.82 -2.86 2.78
CA SER A 124 -1.76 -1.93 1.65
C SER A 124 -1.73 -0.47 2.06
N PHE A 125 -1.27 -0.20 3.29
CA PHE A 125 -1.02 1.14 3.79
C PHE A 125 0.13 1.76 3.00
N MET A 126 -0.13 2.88 2.31
CA MET A 126 0.86 3.49 1.43
C MET A 126 2.20 3.80 2.13
N PRO A 127 2.23 4.33 3.37
CA PRO A 127 3.48 4.57 4.08
C PRO A 127 4.25 3.29 4.41
N ASN A 128 3.61 2.13 4.43
CA ASN A 128 4.29 0.86 4.68
C ASN A 128 4.83 0.21 3.40
N LEU A 129 4.75 0.86 2.24
CA LEU A 129 5.08 0.25 0.95
C LEU A 129 6.14 1.02 0.18
N ILE A 130 7.09 0.27 -0.38
CA ILE A 130 8.07 0.74 -1.36
C ILE A 130 8.28 -0.34 -2.42
N TRP A 131 8.55 0.07 -3.66
CA TRP A 131 8.97 -0.83 -4.73
C TRP A 131 10.46 -0.68 -4.95
N LEU A 132 11.19 -1.78 -4.79
CA LEU A 132 12.63 -1.85 -5.01
C LEU A 132 12.94 -2.83 -6.14
N PRO A 133 14.05 -2.64 -6.88
CA PRO A 133 14.57 -3.69 -7.75
C PRO A 133 14.70 -5.01 -6.98
N SER A 134 14.33 -6.13 -7.59
CA SER A 134 14.24 -7.42 -6.90
C SER A 134 15.57 -7.88 -6.33
N TRP A 135 16.71 -7.50 -6.94
CA TRP A 135 18.05 -7.78 -6.41
C TRP A 135 18.43 -6.90 -5.21
N LEU A 136 17.77 -5.75 -5.03
CA LEU A 136 17.99 -4.82 -3.91
C LEU A 136 17.05 -5.12 -2.73
N SER A 137 15.85 -5.63 -3.02
CA SER A 137 14.82 -5.92 -2.01
C SER A 137 15.27 -6.78 -0.81
N PRO A 138 16.13 -7.81 -0.96
CA PRO A 138 16.57 -8.63 0.18
C PRO A 138 17.34 -7.84 1.24
N LEU A 139 17.93 -6.68 0.91
CA LEU A 139 18.59 -5.83 1.91
C LEU A 139 17.61 -5.23 2.93
N THR A 140 16.31 -5.21 2.58
CA THR A 140 15.24 -4.72 3.46
C THR A 140 14.58 -5.82 4.28
N ASP A 141 14.93 -7.09 4.02
CA ASP A 141 14.30 -8.24 4.66
C ASP A 141 14.81 -8.50 6.07
N ARG A 142 16.02 -8.00 6.40
CA ARG A 142 16.61 -8.13 7.73
C ARG A 142 15.97 -7.13 8.68
N GLN A 143 15.20 -7.65 9.64
CA GLN A 143 14.55 -6.85 10.66
C GLN A 143 15.54 -6.06 11.49
N SER A 144 15.15 -4.84 11.86
CA SER A 144 15.97 -3.90 12.61
C SER A 144 17.31 -3.54 11.95
N SER A 145 17.51 -3.87 10.67
CA SER A 145 18.71 -3.45 9.94
C SER A 145 18.71 -1.94 9.71
N GLU A 146 19.91 -1.37 9.55
CA GLU A 146 20.04 0.07 9.30
C GLU A 146 19.37 0.50 7.98
N VAL A 147 19.34 -0.40 6.99
CA VAL A 147 18.62 -0.20 5.72
C VAL A 147 17.12 -0.07 5.97
N GLN A 148 16.53 -1.00 6.74
CA GLN A 148 15.11 -0.92 7.09
C GLN A 148 14.80 0.33 7.90
N ARG A 149 15.63 0.68 8.90
CA ARG A 149 15.45 1.89 9.72
C ARG A 149 15.52 3.16 8.88
N THR A 150 16.41 3.22 7.91
CA THR A 150 16.46 4.34 6.94
C THR A 150 15.17 4.45 6.14
N LEU A 151 14.61 3.34 5.67
CA LEU A 151 13.32 3.32 4.97
C LEU A 151 12.15 3.74 5.87
N GLN A 152 12.13 3.28 7.13
CA GLN A 152 11.12 3.67 8.12
C GLN A 152 11.16 5.19 8.37
N ARG A 153 12.35 5.74 8.65
CA ARG A 153 12.56 7.18 8.84
C ARG A 153 12.15 7.98 7.60
N THR A 154 12.51 7.50 6.40
CA THR A 154 12.15 8.14 5.13
C THR A 154 10.65 8.11 4.89
N SER A 155 9.98 6.99 5.19
CA SER A 155 8.52 6.90 5.13
C SER A 155 7.84 7.90 6.07
N MET A 156 8.31 8.01 7.33
CA MET A 156 7.78 9.00 8.26
C MET A 156 7.98 10.43 7.75
N ALA A 157 9.16 10.76 7.24
CA ALA A 157 9.44 12.07 6.66
C ALA A 157 8.56 12.40 5.44
N LEU A 158 8.17 11.39 4.65
CA LEU A 158 7.29 11.56 3.49
C LEU A 158 5.81 11.73 3.86
N PHE A 159 5.33 10.95 4.82
CA PHE A 159 3.88 10.73 4.99
C PHE A 159 3.32 11.16 6.33
N ARG A 160 4.11 11.22 7.41
CA ARG A 160 3.56 11.43 8.77
C ARG A 160 2.86 12.79 8.89
N GLU A 161 3.47 13.82 8.32
CA GLU A 161 2.94 15.19 8.30
C GLU A 161 2.14 15.52 7.03
N ALA A 162 1.88 14.53 6.17
CA ALA A 162 1.08 14.74 4.98
C ALA A 162 -0.38 15.03 5.38
N LYS A 163 -0.97 16.07 4.79
CA LYS A 163 -2.35 16.47 5.09
C LYS A 163 -3.35 15.39 4.64
N VAL A 164 -3.87 14.62 5.57
CA VAL A 164 -4.97 13.67 5.34
C VAL A 164 -6.31 14.34 5.69
N PRO A 165 -7.32 14.29 4.81
CA PRO A 165 -8.67 14.78 5.10
C PRO A 165 -9.25 14.15 6.38
N SER A 166 -10.01 14.92 7.15
CA SER A 166 -10.53 14.49 8.46
C SER A 166 -11.32 13.18 8.41
N GLN A 167 -12.03 12.92 7.30
CA GLN A 167 -12.77 11.67 7.10
C GLN A 167 -11.86 10.44 7.02
N LEU A 168 -10.63 10.61 6.55
CA LEU A 168 -9.63 9.53 6.37
C LEU A 168 -8.63 9.43 7.52
N GLN A 169 -8.58 10.44 8.40
CA GLN A 169 -7.68 10.47 9.55
C GLN A 169 -7.76 9.22 10.45
N PRO A 170 -8.95 8.68 10.80
CA PRO A 170 -9.02 7.49 11.64
C PRO A 170 -8.26 6.28 11.07
N TYR A 171 -8.28 6.11 9.74
CA TYR A 171 -7.58 5.01 9.07
C TYR A 171 -6.08 5.26 8.93
N ALA A 172 -5.69 6.52 8.70
CA ALA A 172 -4.29 6.94 8.70
C ALA A 172 -3.66 6.75 10.09
N GLU A 173 -4.32 7.25 11.14
CA GLU A 173 -3.85 7.14 12.52
C GLU A 173 -3.90 5.70 13.03
N TYR A 174 -4.88 4.89 12.63
CA TYR A 174 -4.84 3.45 12.91
C TYR A 174 -3.53 2.86 12.36
N GLY A 175 -3.21 3.10 11.09
CA GLY A 175 -1.97 2.62 10.47
C GLY A 175 -0.74 3.06 11.28
N TRP A 176 -0.60 4.36 11.53
CA TRP A 176 0.53 4.90 12.27
C TRP A 176 0.61 4.41 13.72
N SER A 177 -0.51 4.23 14.42
CA SER A 177 -0.55 3.74 15.80
C SER A 177 0.02 2.32 15.95
N LYS A 178 0.02 1.55 14.86
CA LYS A 178 0.56 0.19 14.83
C LYS A 178 2.05 0.18 14.49
N LEU A 179 2.51 1.11 13.65
CA LEU A 179 3.90 1.16 13.20
C LEU A 179 4.79 1.78 14.28
N HIS A 180 5.81 1.05 14.74
CA HIS A 180 6.75 1.57 15.72
C HIS A 180 7.62 2.68 15.12
N GLU A 181 7.95 3.69 15.93
CA GLU A 181 8.87 4.75 15.54
C GLU A 181 10.31 4.20 15.50
N PRO A 182 11.04 4.38 14.38
CA PRO A 182 12.44 3.98 14.28
C PRO A 182 13.32 4.92 15.13
N PRO A 183 14.48 4.43 15.61
CA PRO A 183 15.43 5.32 16.27
C PRO A 183 15.92 6.42 15.32
N PRO A 184 16.33 7.58 15.85
CA PRO A 184 16.88 8.68 15.05
C PRO A 184 18.05 8.23 14.17
N GLY A 185 18.21 8.88 13.03
CA GLY A 185 19.30 8.60 12.10
C GLY A 185 19.07 9.19 10.72
N TYR A 186 19.86 8.74 9.75
CA TYR A 186 19.82 9.18 8.37
C TYR A 186 18.44 9.03 7.70
N VAL A 187 18.02 10.06 6.97
CA VAL A 187 16.79 10.08 6.16
C VAL A 187 17.22 10.29 4.71
N LEU A 188 16.66 9.54 3.77
CA LEU A 188 16.93 9.77 2.36
C LEU A 188 16.39 11.15 1.95
N PRO A 189 17.09 11.93 1.11
CA PRO A 189 16.59 13.22 0.64
C PRO A 189 15.26 13.07 -0.11
N VAL A 190 14.16 13.47 0.55
CA VAL A 190 12.78 13.20 0.11
C VAL A 190 12.41 13.92 -1.19
N ASP A 191 13.04 15.06 -1.45
CA ASP A 191 12.90 15.88 -2.66
C ASP A 191 13.47 15.20 -3.93
N ARG A 192 14.27 14.14 -3.74
CA ARG A 192 14.93 13.41 -4.84
C ARG A 192 14.36 12.03 -5.10
N LEU A 193 13.33 11.62 -4.36
CA LEU A 193 12.74 10.29 -4.48
C LEU A 193 11.80 10.19 -5.69
N ALA A 194 11.72 9.00 -6.26
CA ALA A 194 10.70 8.69 -7.26
C ALA A 194 9.39 8.25 -6.62
N MET A 195 8.30 8.70 -7.22
CA MET A 195 6.94 8.51 -6.74
C MET A 195 6.05 7.91 -7.82
N PHE A 196 5.18 6.99 -7.44
CA PHE A 196 3.99 6.66 -8.21
C PHE A 196 2.94 7.74 -7.96
N ASP A 197 2.50 8.37 -9.05
CA ASP A 197 1.40 9.32 -9.05
C ASP A 197 0.18 8.68 -9.73
N PRO A 198 -0.77 8.14 -8.95
CA PRO A 198 -1.97 7.56 -9.51
C PRO A 198 -2.87 8.66 -10.08
N HIS A 199 -3.38 8.41 -11.27
CA HIS A 199 -4.40 9.26 -11.90
C HIS A 199 -5.79 8.90 -11.34
N GLU A 200 -6.78 9.77 -11.52
CA GLU A 200 -8.13 9.61 -10.92
C GLU A 200 -8.79 8.25 -11.18
N LYS A 201 -8.57 7.65 -12.37
CA LYS A 201 -9.12 6.33 -12.70
C LYS A 201 -8.61 5.25 -11.75
N PHE A 202 -7.39 5.37 -11.21
CA PHE A 202 -6.88 4.46 -10.19
C PHE A 202 -7.77 4.50 -8.94
N PHE A 203 -8.03 5.68 -8.40
CA PHE A 203 -8.86 5.87 -7.21
C PHE A 203 -10.31 5.42 -7.45
N ARG A 204 -10.90 5.82 -8.59
CA ARG A 204 -12.25 5.35 -8.97
C ARG A 204 -12.33 3.83 -9.01
N ASN A 205 -11.32 3.16 -9.56
CA ASN A 205 -11.28 1.71 -9.58
C ASN A 205 -11.25 1.12 -8.16
N ARG A 206 -10.49 1.72 -7.22
CA ARG A 206 -10.45 1.25 -5.82
C ARG A 206 -11.80 1.41 -5.13
N ILE A 207 -12.46 2.55 -5.31
CA ILE A 207 -13.82 2.79 -4.81
C ILE A 207 -14.80 1.75 -5.39
N ASN A 208 -14.73 1.46 -6.69
CA ASN A 208 -15.57 0.44 -7.32
C ASN A 208 -15.36 -0.96 -6.72
N TYR A 209 -14.14 -1.31 -6.27
CA TYR A 209 -13.90 -2.57 -5.57
C TYR A 209 -14.50 -2.57 -4.16
N LEU A 210 -14.45 -1.44 -3.45
CA LEU A 210 -15.14 -1.29 -2.16
C LEU A 210 -16.66 -1.42 -2.32
N ASP A 211 -17.24 -0.76 -3.32
CA ASP A 211 -18.67 -0.88 -3.65
C ASP A 211 -19.06 -2.34 -3.92
N LYS A 212 -18.24 -3.05 -4.68
CA LYS A 212 -18.42 -4.49 -4.91
C LYS A 212 -18.39 -5.28 -3.61
N MET A 213 -17.42 -5.03 -2.73
CA MET A 213 -17.33 -5.73 -1.44
C MET A 213 -18.57 -5.52 -0.59
N VAL A 214 -19.00 -4.27 -0.43
CA VAL A 214 -20.20 -3.91 0.35
C VAL A 214 -21.46 -4.55 -0.24
N ALA A 215 -21.63 -4.49 -1.56
CA ALA A 215 -22.76 -5.13 -2.22
C ALA A 215 -22.72 -6.66 -2.10
N GLY A 216 -21.53 -7.25 -2.19
CA GLY A 216 -21.31 -8.69 -2.04
C GLY A 216 -21.67 -9.18 -0.64
N THR A 217 -21.20 -8.51 0.41
CA THR A 217 -21.54 -8.86 1.80
C THR A 217 -23.04 -8.72 2.05
N GLN A 218 -23.68 -7.66 1.53
CA GLN A 218 -25.12 -7.48 1.65
C GLN A 218 -25.92 -8.58 0.94
N ALA A 219 -25.49 -8.98 -0.27
CA ALA A 219 -26.12 -10.07 -1.01
C ALA A 219 -26.03 -11.41 -0.25
N VAL A 220 -24.89 -11.71 0.35
CA VAL A 220 -24.74 -12.92 1.18
C VAL A 220 -25.61 -12.85 2.43
N LEU A 221 -25.64 -11.71 3.12
CA LEU A 221 -26.47 -11.54 4.31
C LEU A 221 -27.96 -11.66 3.98
N THR A 222 -28.40 -11.17 2.83
CA THR A 222 -29.82 -11.16 2.45
C THR A 222 -30.27 -12.48 1.80
N CYS A 223 -29.47 -13.00 0.87
CA CYS A 223 -29.84 -14.10 -0.02
C CYS A 223 -29.06 -15.39 0.24
N GLY A 224 -28.10 -15.40 1.17
CA GLY A 224 -27.24 -16.55 1.47
C GLY A 224 -26.23 -16.90 0.36
N SER A 225 -26.14 -16.11 -0.71
CA SER A 225 -25.30 -16.41 -1.87
C SER A 225 -24.88 -15.15 -2.63
N LEU A 226 -23.88 -15.28 -3.49
CA LEU A 226 -23.43 -14.22 -4.40
C LEU A 226 -23.98 -14.47 -5.82
N PRO A 227 -24.64 -13.47 -6.44
CA PRO A 227 -25.23 -13.64 -7.77
C PRO A 227 -24.19 -13.63 -8.91
N ALA A 228 -22.98 -13.12 -8.64
CA ALA A 228 -21.92 -13.00 -9.61
C ALA A 228 -20.53 -13.06 -8.94
N LYS A 229 -19.51 -13.28 -9.76
CA LYS A 229 -18.11 -13.26 -9.34
C LYS A 229 -17.74 -11.92 -8.72
N LEU A 230 -17.24 -11.93 -7.49
CA LEU A 230 -16.90 -10.73 -6.73
C LEU A 230 -15.48 -10.22 -7.04
N ILE A 231 -14.46 -11.01 -6.69
CA ILE A 231 -13.05 -10.77 -7.07
C ILE A 231 -12.50 -11.96 -7.84
N CYS A 232 -12.47 -13.11 -7.21
CA CYS A 232 -12.05 -14.37 -7.81
C CYS A 232 -13.06 -15.46 -7.45
N SER A 233 -13.00 -16.59 -8.17
CA SER A 233 -13.98 -17.67 -8.01
C SER A 233 -13.93 -18.24 -6.59
N ARG A 234 -12.73 -18.42 -6.03
CA ARG A 234 -12.54 -18.97 -4.68
C ARG A 234 -13.14 -18.08 -3.60
N TYR A 235 -12.93 -16.76 -3.68
CA TYR A 235 -13.57 -15.81 -2.76
C TYR A 235 -15.09 -15.81 -2.91
N THR A 236 -15.58 -15.87 -4.15
CA THR A 236 -17.02 -15.88 -4.44
C THR A 236 -17.71 -17.11 -3.87
N VAL A 237 -17.07 -18.28 -3.93
CA VAL A 237 -17.61 -19.53 -3.37
C VAL A 237 -17.46 -19.58 -1.85
N GLY A 238 -16.35 -19.07 -1.31
CA GLY A 238 -16.04 -19.17 0.12
C GLY A 238 -16.76 -18.15 1.00
N LEU A 239 -16.97 -16.92 0.54
CA LEU A 239 -17.55 -15.86 1.38
C LEU A 239 -18.93 -16.24 1.97
N PRO A 240 -19.87 -16.87 1.21
CA PRO A 240 -21.14 -17.35 1.77
C PRO A 240 -21.04 -18.42 2.85
N GLN A 241 -19.89 -19.07 3.00
CA GLN A 241 -19.68 -20.17 3.94
C GLN A 241 -19.18 -19.70 5.31
N LEU A 242 -18.86 -18.41 5.45
CA LEU A 242 -18.40 -17.85 6.72
C LEU A 242 -19.55 -17.61 7.69
N ASP A 243 -19.19 -17.39 8.95
CA ASP A 243 -20.12 -16.91 9.96
C ASP A 243 -20.74 -15.57 9.54
N ARG A 244 -22.06 -15.44 9.74
CA ARG A 244 -22.82 -14.26 9.31
C ARG A 244 -22.41 -12.99 10.07
N ALA A 245 -21.99 -13.09 11.33
CA ALA A 245 -21.51 -11.95 12.10
C ALA A 245 -20.17 -11.45 11.53
N ALA A 246 -19.25 -12.35 11.19
CA ALA A 246 -17.99 -11.99 10.53
C ALA A 246 -18.20 -11.27 9.19
N ILE A 247 -19.16 -11.75 8.37
CA ILE A 247 -19.52 -11.09 7.10
C ILE A 247 -20.11 -9.70 7.33
N PHE A 248 -20.94 -9.54 8.36
CA PHE A 248 -21.54 -8.26 8.74
C PHE A 248 -20.48 -7.25 9.21
N GLU A 249 -19.55 -7.67 10.07
CA GLU A 249 -18.44 -6.83 10.55
C GLU A 249 -17.53 -6.40 9.39
N PHE A 250 -17.11 -7.34 8.55
CA PHE A 250 -16.32 -7.05 7.36
C PHE A 250 -17.04 -6.08 6.41
N GLY A 251 -18.32 -6.33 6.12
CA GLY A 251 -19.14 -5.47 5.26
C GLY A 251 -19.28 -4.06 5.80
N THR A 252 -19.46 -3.93 7.12
CA THR A 252 -19.52 -2.63 7.82
C THR A 252 -18.19 -1.88 7.71
N ALA A 253 -17.07 -2.54 8.01
CA ALA A 253 -15.74 -1.94 7.89
C ALA A 253 -15.43 -1.43 6.46
N MET A 254 -15.80 -2.21 5.44
CA MET A 254 -15.63 -1.80 4.04
C MET A 254 -16.54 -0.62 3.66
N LYS A 255 -17.78 -0.61 4.15
CA LYS A 255 -18.75 0.47 3.91
C LYS A 255 -18.28 1.78 4.55
N ASP A 256 -17.80 1.72 5.78
CA ASP A 256 -17.33 2.89 6.51
C ASP A 256 -16.11 3.51 5.82
N TYR A 257 -15.12 2.69 5.44
CA TYR A 257 -13.94 3.19 4.73
C TYR A 257 -14.30 3.74 3.35
N ARG A 258 -15.19 3.06 2.61
CA ARG A 258 -15.72 3.55 1.34
C ARG A 258 -16.34 4.93 1.48
N ASN A 259 -17.20 5.11 2.48
CA ASN A 259 -17.86 6.39 2.72
C ASN A 259 -16.86 7.49 3.08
N ALA A 260 -15.85 7.18 3.89
CA ALA A 260 -14.76 8.10 4.20
C ALA A 260 -14.01 8.57 2.95
N VAL A 261 -13.63 7.64 2.06
CA VAL A 261 -12.93 7.95 0.79
C VAL A 261 -13.79 8.82 -0.13
N VAL A 262 -15.07 8.51 -0.29
CA VAL A 262 -15.99 9.26 -1.15
C VAL A 262 -16.28 10.66 -0.61
N ASN A 263 -16.47 10.78 0.70
CA ASN A 263 -16.70 12.07 1.36
C ASN A 263 -15.46 12.97 1.27
N ALA A 264 -14.27 12.41 1.52
CA ALA A 264 -13.01 13.14 1.37
C ALA A 264 -12.79 13.63 -0.07
N SER A 265 -13.16 12.83 -1.07
CA SER A 265 -13.05 13.22 -2.48
C SER A 265 -14.04 14.31 -2.86
N SER A 266 -15.26 14.25 -2.34
CA SER A 266 -16.31 15.24 -2.59
C SER A 266 -16.01 16.59 -1.93
N ALA A 267 -15.36 16.60 -0.76
CA ALA A 267 -14.95 17.82 -0.07
C ALA A 267 -13.89 18.60 -0.85
N ARG A 268 -12.96 17.90 -1.53
CA ARG A 268 -11.92 18.52 -2.37
C ARG A 268 -12.52 19.32 -3.53
N HIS A 269 -13.47 18.74 -4.26
CA HIS A 269 -14.10 19.41 -5.40
C HIS A 269 -14.92 20.65 -5.03
N ARG A 270 -15.27 20.84 -3.75
CA ARG A 270 -15.96 22.06 -3.27
C ARG A 270 -15.00 23.18 -2.91
N HIS A 271 -13.72 22.88 -2.71
CA HIS A 271 -12.70 23.84 -2.29
C HIS A 271 -11.74 24.26 -3.41
N ASP A 272 -11.82 23.65 -4.59
CA ASP A 272 -11.14 24.16 -5.77
C ASP A 272 -11.90 25.40 -6.30
N PRO A 273 -11.30 26.61 -6.31
CA PRO A 273 -11.93 27.76 -6.95
C PRO A 273 -12.18 27.47 -8.43
N PRO A 274 -13.26 28.01 -9.03
CA PRO A 274 -13.51 27.84 -10.47
C PRO A 274 -12.27 28.30 -11.24
N GLY A 275 -11.73 27.38 -12.05
CA GLY A 275 -10.43 27.53 -12.68
C GLY A 275 -10.29 28.83 -13.47
N VAL A 276 -9.20 29.53 -13.25
CA VAL A 276 -8.67 30.53 -14.18
C VAL A 276 -8.49 29.80 -15.52
N ALA A 277 -9.23 30.25 -16.53
CA ALA A 277 -9.11 29.76 -17.89
C ALA A 277 -7.63 29.79 -18.31
N LYS A 278 -7.10 28.65 -18.74
CA LYS A 278 -5.81 28.60 -19.43
C LYS A 278 -5.99 29.31 -20.78
N GLU A 279 -5.62 30.59 -20.84
CA GLU A 279 -5.44 31.28 -22.11
C GLU A 279 -4.37 30.55 -22.92
N GLY A 280 -4.78 30.07 -24.09
CA GLY A 280 -3.91 29.40 -25.02
C GLY A 280 -2.86 30.36 -25.56
N LEU A 281 -1.60 30.14 -25.19
CA LEU A 281 -0.47 30.69 -25.93
C LEU A 281 -0.48 30.08 -27.34
N LYS A 282 -1.02 30.81 -28.32
CA LYS A 282 -0.78 30.53 -29.74
C LYS A 282 0.70 30.82 -30.01
N VAL A 283 1.49 29.76 -30.15
CA VAL A 283 2.83 29.85 -30.73
C VAL A 283 2.66 30.13 -32.22
N VAL A 284 2.89 31.38 -32.62
CA VAL A 284 3.16 31.75 -34.01
C VAL A 284 4.56 31.23 -34.32
N ARG A 285 4.68 30.29 -35.27
CA ARG A 285 5.97 29.88 -35.81
C ARG A 285 6.40 30.86 -36.92
N PRO A 286 7.69 31.19 -37.02
CA PRO A 286 8.25 31.88 -38.18
C PRO A 286 8.18 31.01 -39.45
#